data_AF-A0A0C1ZHN0-F1
#
_entry.id   AF-A0A0C1ZHN0-F1
#
_cell.length_a   1.000
_cell.length_b   1.000
_cell.length_c   1.000
_cell.angle_alpha   90.00
_cell.angle_beta   90.00
_cell.angle_gamma   90.00
#
_symmetry.space_group_name_H-M   'P 1'
#
loop_
_entity.id
_entity.type
_entity.pdbx_description
1 polymer ?
#
loop_
_entity_poly.entity_id
_entity_poly.type
_entity_poly.pdbx_seq_one_letter_code
_entity_poly.pdbx_strand_id
1 'polypeptide(L)'
;MDAPRSDYAHTQETLNMSLTRSLQSLKLAALFGGIIGLGFGCVINLEPLEPCESGSNNKLDSNGECECRIGYEWCDPADQTNLNCCDDDIAGTSGPGDGDGDDDPTGDGDPDTTGDGDGDPGDGDGDGDGDCAPGELPPESCTVEEEGFYWCTNNEAMGPGCSEFYICENGVWTENAAFMDESCGFDGFDFAYGCVDDGVSVIFECGDGSGAACDDADPAYCVNDDEIGYCLWNKETWDSCQLFCEEVGIRGQTYEYGECDASIPDDVACFCCDTGDEGCPLP
;
A
#
# COMPACT_ATOMS: atom_id res chain seq x y z
N MET A 1 8.84 49.40 61.34
CA MET A 1 8.98 50.57 60.46
C MET A 1 10.44 50.64 60.07
N ASP A 2 10.68 50.96 58.80
CA ASP A 2 11.96 51.04 58.08
C ASP A 2 12.55 49.72 57.52
N ALA A 3 12.26 49.53 56.24
CA ALA A 3 13.15 48.89 55.25
C ALA A 3 13.93 50.02 54.51
N PRO A 4 14.78 49.79 53.47
CA PRO A 4 15.67 48.67 53.09
C PRO A 4 17.11 49.17 52.70
N ARG A 5 18.02 48.27 52.31
CA ARG A 5 19.13 48.51 51.33
C ARG A 5 19.76 47.15 50.96
N SER A 6 19.62 46.69 49.72
CA SER A 6 20.56 46.85 48.60
C SER A 6 21.96 46.33 48.94
N ASP A 7 22.38 45.24 48.29
CA ASP A 7 23.59 45.26 47.46
C ASP A 7 23.66 44.03 46.54
N TYR A 8 23.85 44.36 45.25
CA TYR A 8 24.21 43.49 44.14
C TYR A 8 25.70 43.14 44.22
N ALA A 9 26.07 41.88 43.94
CA ALA A 9 27.43 41.53 43.53
C ALA A 9 27.38 40.50 42.40
N HIS A 10 27.67 40.99 41.20
CA HIS A 10 28.02 40.20 40.02
C HIS A 10 29.36 39.51 40.21
N THR A 11 29.46 38.22 39.86
CA THR A 11 30.72 37.63 39.40
C THR A 11 30.46 36.89 38.10
N GLN A 12 31.16 37.29 37.04
CA GLN A 12 31.19 36.67 35.73
C GLN A 12 32.05 35.41 35.75
N GLU A 13 31.64 34.36 35.05
CA GLU A 13 32.58 33.52 34.31
C GLU A 13 32.04 33.23 32.90
N THR A 14 32.94 33.50 31.95
CA THR A 14 32.90 33.35 30.50
C THR A 14 32.89 31.90 30.04
N LEU A 15 32.22 31.59 28.92
CA LEU A 15 32.80 30.75 27.86
C LEU A 15 32.10 30.90 26.50
N ASN A 16 32.95 31.24 25.54
CA ASN A 16 32.83 31.34 24.08
C ASN A 16 31.93 30.32 23.37
N MET A 17 31.24 30.78 22.32
CA MET A 17 31.44 30.40 20.89
C MET A 17 30.39 31.13 20.03
N SER A 18 30.81 32.17 19.32
CA SER A 18 31.16 32.14 17.89
C SER A 18 29.95 32.09 16.96
N LEU A 19 29.52 33.28 16.54
CA LEU A 19 28.68 33.54 15.37
C LEU A 19 29.26 32.86 14.12
N THR A 20 28.52 31.96 13.50
CA THR A 20 28.38 31.87 12.04
C THR A 20 27.30 30.86 11.69
N ARG A 21 26.12 31.35 11.27
CA ARG A 21 25.30 30.85 10.15
C ARG A 21 23.91 31.47 10.24
N SER A 22 23.82 32.68 9.70
CA SER A 22 22.57 33.24 9.19
C SER A 22 22.79 33.45 7.69
N LEU A 23 21.71 33.23 6.92
CA LEU A 23 21.58 33.30 5.47
C LEU A 23 21.86 32.00 4.71
N GLN A 24 20.82 31.15 4.61
CA GLN A 24 20.39 30.60 3.32
C GLN A 24 18.93 30.13 3.42
N SER A 25 18.05 31.11 3.50
CA SER A 25 16.67 30.97 3.05
C SER A 25 16.67 30.76 1.54
N LEU A 26 16.39 29.55 1.06
CA LEU A 26 15.93 29.32 -0.31
C LEU A 26 14.54 28.69 -0.26
N LYS A 27 13.60 29.44 -0.82
CA LYS A 27 12.22 29.03 -1.11
C LYS A 27 12.24 27.99 -2.23
N LEU A 28 11.56 26.86 -2.07
CA LEU A 28 10.73 26.16 -3.08
C LEU A 28 10.33 24.78 -2.54
N ALA A 29 9.06 24.59 -2.19
CA ALA A 29 8.34 23.32 -2.26
C ALA A 29 6.87 23.60 -1.94
N ALA A 30 6.16 24.15 -2.93
CA ALA A 30 4.72 24.04 -3.03
C ALA A 30 4.45 23.14 -4.23
N LEU A 31 3.44 22.26 -4.10
CA LEU A 31 3.06 21.15 -4.98
C LEU A 31 3.98 19.93 -4.85
N PHE A 32 3.59 18.95 -4.04
CA PHE A 32 2.81 17.78 -4.48
C PHE A 32 2.07 17.22 -3.26
N GLY A 33 0.79 16.91 -3.44
CA GLY A 33 -0.04 16.26 -2.43
C GLY A 33 0.13 14.74 -2.49
N GLY A 34 -0.13 14.10 -1.36
CA GLY A 34 -0.48 12.69 -1.28
C GLY A 34 0.70 11.72 -1.17
N ILE A 35 1.49 11.80 -0.10
CA ILE A 35 2.23 10.64 0.43
C ILE A 35 2.43 10.87 1.93
N ILE A 36 1.59 10.28 2.79
CA ILE A 36 2.01 9.89 4.15
C ILE A 36 1.25 8.61 4.51
N GLY A 37 1.92 7.49 4.28
CA GLY A 37 1.70 6.19 4.90
C GLY A 37 3.10 5.59 5.02
N LEU A 38 3.75 5.83 6.15
CA LEU A 38 5.14 5.42 6.40
C LEU A 38 5.15 3.96 6.88
N GLY A 39 4.93 3.03 5.95
CA GLY A 39 5.51 1.70 6.08
C GLY A 39 7.01 1.83 5.85
N PHE A 40 7.84 1.53 6.85
CA PHE A 40 9.29 1.39 6.68
C PHE A 40 9.61 0.07 5.94
N GLY A 41 9.11 -0.08 4.72
CA GLY A 41 9.68 -0.99 3.74
C GLY A 41 11.05 -0.46 3.30
N CYS A 42 12.03 -1.34 3.12
CA CYS A 42 13.33 -0.96 2.56
C CYS A 42 13.15 -0.30 1.17
N VAL A 43 13.10 1.03 1.12
CA VAL A 43 13.11 1.79 -0.15
C VAL A 43 14.50 1.65 -0.77
N ILE A 44 14.62 0.75 -1.75
CA ILE A 44 15.79 0.68 -2.64
C ILE A 44 15.73 1.92 -3.55
N ASN A 45 16.39 3.01 -3.15
CA ASN A 45 16.54 4.19 -4.00
C ASN A 45 17.41 3.87 -5.22
N LEU A 46 16.80 3.71 -6.40
CA LEU A 46 17.47 3.82 -7.69
C LEU A 46 17.15 5.21 -8.28
N GLU A 47 18.19 5.97 -8.60
CA GLU A 47 18.14 7.31 -9.17
C GLU A 47 17.34 7.38 -10.51
N PRO A 48 16.85 8.58 -10.92
CA PRO A 48 15.78 8.70 -11.89
C PRO A 48 16.29 8.67 -13.33
N LEU A 49 15.73 7.79 -14.14
CA LEU A 49 15.68 7.92 -15.59
C LEU A 49 14.30 7.40 -16.03
N GLU A 50 13.64 8.10 -16.95
CA GLU A 50 12.54 7.56 -17.75
C GLU A 50 13.17 6.89 -18.99
N PRO A 51 13.24 5.56 -19.07
CA PRO A 51 13.40 4.89 -20.33
C PRO A 51 12.03 4.33 -20.73
N CYS A 52 11.62 4.64 -21.96
CA CYS A 52 10.48 4.05 -22.65
C CYS A 52 9.11 4.78 -22.61
N GLU A 53 9.06 6.10 -22.84
CA GLU A 53 7.80 6.78 -23.26
C GLU A 53 7.66 6.82 -24.80
N SER A 54 6.53 6.51 -25.45
CA SER A 54 5.15 6.25 -24.99
C SER A 54 4.50 5.16 -25.86
N GLY A 55 3.45 4.42 -25.44
CA GLY A 55 2.60 4.51 -24.25
C GLY A 55 2.02 3.16 -23.80
N SER A 56 2.66 2.63 -22.76
CA SER A 56 2.40 1.40 -22.00
C SER A 56 2.63 0.07 -22.73
N ASN A 57 3.08 -0.92 -21.96
CA ASN A 57 3.50 -2.28 -22.38
C ASN A 57 4.93 -2.41 -22.93
N ASN A 58 5.85 -1.54 -22.50
CA ASN A 58 7.30 -1.72 -22.66
C ASN A 58 8.02 -1.70 -21.30
N LYS A 59 9.27 -2.13 -21.26
CA LYS A 59 10.18 -2.15 -20.09
C LYS A 59 11.64 -2.07 -20.54
N LEU A 60 12.57 -1.92 -19.59
CA LEU A 60 14.00 -2.09 -19.87
C LEU A 60 14.44 -3.55 -19.71
N ASP A 61 15.33 -3.99 -20.60
CA ASP A 61 16.05 -5.25 -20.47
C ASP A 61 17.28 -5.14 -19.55
N SER A 62 17.96 -6.27 -19.33
CA SER A 62 19.20 -6.34 -18.53
C SER A 62 20.39 -5.54 -19.08
N ASN A 63 20.31 -5.08 -20.33
CA ASN A 63 21.31 -4.25 -21.01
C ASN A 63 20.94 -2.76 -20.99
N GLY A 64 19.75 -2.40 -20.48
CA GLY A 64 19.23 -1.03 -20.50
C GLY A 64 18.65 -0.62 -21.87
N GLU A 65 18.24 -1.58 -22.70
CA GLU A 65 17.50 -1.35 -23.94
C GLU A 65 15.98 -1.49 -23.69
N CYS A 66 15.14 -0.68 -24.36
CA CYS A 66 13.69 -0.81 -24.27
C CYS A 66 13.22 -2.06 -25.03
N GLU A 67 12.36 -2.86 -24.42
CA GLU A 67 11.67 -4.00 -25.01
C GLU A 67 10.18 -3.97 -24.69
N CYS A 68 9.33 -4.57 -25.54
CA CYS A 68 7.93 -4.78 -25.20
C CYS A 68 7.78 -5.81 -24.08
N ARG A 69 6.74 -5.66 -23.26
CA ARG A 69 6.35 -6.69 -22.29
C ARG A 69 5.90 -7.95 -23.03
N ILE A 70 5.93 -9.08 -22.34
CA ILE A 70 5.49 -10.36 -22.90
C ILE A 70 4.02 -10.22 -23.35
N GLY A 71 3.70 -10.73 -24.55
CA GLY A 71 2.36 -10.59 -25.17
C GLY A 71 2.13 -9.28 -25.91
N TYR A 72 3.19 -8.52 -26.18
CA TYR A 72 3.14 -7.31 -26.99
C TYR A 72 4.29 -7.23 -27.99
N GLU A 73 4.05 -6.66 -29.16
CA GLU A 73 5.07 -6.34 -30.17
C GLU A 73 5.12 -4.83 -30.46
N TRP A 74 6.25 -4.34 -30.99
CA TRP A 74 6.36 -2.93 -31.40
C TRP A 74 5.33 -2.59 -32.47
N CYS A 75 4.47 -1.59 -32.20
CA CYS A 75 3.44 -1.16 -33.15
C CYS A 75 4.03 -0.68 -34.49
N ASP A 76 5.24 -0.11 -34.46
CA ASP A 76 5.99 0.29 -35.65
C ASP A 76 7.46 -0.12 -35.52
N PRO A 77 7.83 -1.36 -35.92
CA PRO A 77 9.20 -1.84 -35.79
C PRO A 77 10.20 -1.12 -36.71
N ALA A 78 9.72 -0.27 -37.63
CA ALA A 78 10.57 0.56 -38.49
C ALA A 78 10.92 1.91 -37.87
N ASP A 79 10.15 2.37 -36.87
CA ASP A 79 10.36 3.64 -36.18
C ASP A 79 10.91 3.40 -34.76
N GLN A 80 12.24 3.45 -34.63
CA GLN A 80 12.93 3.27 -33.34
C GLN A 80 12.67 4.40 -32.32
N THR A 81 11.95 5.45 -32.71
CA THR A 81 11.51 6.51 -31.80
C THR A 81 10.08 6.34 -31.32
N ASN A 82 9.33 5.42 -31.94
CA ASN A 82 7.98 5.05 -31.53
C ASN A 82 8.05 3.85 -30.56
N LEU A 83 7.92 4.13 -29.27
CA LEU A 83 8.01 3.12 -28.21
C LEU A 83 6.63 2.53 -27.83
N ASN A 84 5.65 2.55 -28.74
CA ASN A 84 4.35 1.91 -28.51
C ASN A 84 4.43 0.40 -28.75
N CYS A 85 3.91 -0.38 -27.81
CA CYS A 85 3.73 -1.82 -27.93
C CYS A 85 2.23 -2.13 -28.11
N CYS A 86 1.91 -3.00 -29.06
CA CYS A 86 0.56 -3.38 -29.48
C CYS A 86 0.35 -4.86 -29.19
N ASP A 87 -0.86 -5.24 -28.74
CA ASP A 87 -1.22 -6.64 -28.58
C ASP A 87 -1.04 -7.38 -29.91
N ASP A 88 -0.47 -8.58 -29.83
CA ASP A 88 -0.15 -9.50 -30.92
C ASP A 88 -1.37 -9.77 -31.83
N ASP A 89 -2.56 -9.62 -31.25
CA ASP A 89 -3.85 -9.89 -31.90
C ASP A 89 -4.38 -8.72 -32.75
N ILE A 90 -3.75 -7.54 -32.71
CA ILE A 90 -4.24 -6.34 -33.44
C ILE A 90 -3.29 -5.87 -34.56
N ALA A 91 -2.06 -6.39 -34.63
CA ALA A 91 -1.11 -6.04 -35.68
C ALA A 91 -1.26 -6.91 -36.95
N GLY A 92 -2.34 -6.67 -37.71
CA GLY A 92 -2.26 -6.83 -39.17
C GLY A 92 -3.01 -8.01 -39.80
N THR A 93 -4.34 -7.95 -39.78
CA THR A 93 -5.14 -8.50 -40.88
C THR A 93 -6.18 -7.50 -41.36
N SER A 94 -5.77 -6.60 -42.25
CA SER A 94 -6.72 -5.97 -43.20
C SER A 94 -7.10 -7.01 -44.26
N GLY A 95 -7.90 -8.00 -43.88
CA GLY A 95 -8.52 -8.98 -44.77
C GLY A 95 -10.03 -8.94 -44.57
N PRO A 96 -10.85 -8.73 -45.62
CA PRO A 96 -12.30 -8.86 -45.50
C PRO A 96 -12.63 -10.36 -45.44
N GLY A 97 -12.99 -10.84 -44.25
CA GLY A 97 -13.40 -12.20 -43.99
C GLY A 97 -14.83 -12.22 -43.47
N ASP A 98 -15.75 -12.62 -44.35
CA ASP A 98 -17.18 -12.72 -44.13
C ASP A 98 -17.56 -13.85 -43.15
N GLY A 99 -18.68 -13.66 -42.45
CA GLY A 99 -19.73 -14.68 -42.43
C GLY A 99 -19.87 -15.58 -41.20
N ASP A 100 -20.95 -15.28 -40.46
CA ASP A 100 -22.05 -16.20 -40.12
C ASP A 100 -21.84 -17.46 -39.25
N GLY A 101 -22.70 -17.54 -38.23
CA GLY A 101 -23.37 -18.77 -37.79
C GLY A 101 -22.81 -19.38 -36.51
N ASP A 102 -23.59 -19.91 -35.58
CA ASP A 102 -25.04 -20.01 -35.37
C ASP A 102 -25.20 -20.61 -33.97
N ASP A 103 -26.30 -20.27 -33.30
CA ASP A 103 -26.75 -20.83 -32.04
C ASP A 103 -26.85 -22.37 -32.07
N ASP A 104 -26.49 -23.05 -30.95
CA ASP A 104 -27.38 -24.07 -30.36
C ASP A 104 -26.97 -24.40 -28.89
N PRO A 105 -27.90 -24.28 -27.93
CA PRO A 105 -27.74 -24.75 -26.55
C PRO A 105 -28.47 -26.07 -26.32
N THR A 106 -27.79 -27.13 -25.88
CA THR A 106 -28.47 -28.28 -25.23
C THR A 106 -27.57 -28.99 -24.23
N GLY A 107 -28.05 -29.17 -22.99
CA GLY A 107 -27.37 -30.05 -22.03
C GLY A 107 -27.86 -29.98 -20.58
N ASP A 108 -29.16 -30.10 -20.33
CA ASP A 108 -29.74 -30.34 -19.00
C ASP A 108 -29.46 -31.77 -18.48
N GLY A 109 -29.22 -31.88 -17.16
CA GLY A 109 -29.49 -33.05 -16.31
C GLY A 109 -28.27 -33.60 -15.58
N ASP A 110 -28.27 -33.93 -14.28
CA ASP A 110 -29.29 -34.10 -13.24
C ASP A 110 -28.50 -34.35 -11.90
N PRO A 111 -29.05 -34.77 -10.74
CA PRO A 111 -28.92 -34.07 -9.47
C PRO A 111 -28.21 -34.90 -8.37
N ASP A 112 -28.18 -34.34 -7.16
CA ASP A 112 -28.02 -35.04 -5.87
C ASP A 112 -26.74 -35.84 -5.59
N THR A 113 -25.84 -35.23 -4.82
CA THR A 113 -25.11 -35.96 -3.78
C THR A 113 -25.36 -35.33 -2.42
N THR A 114 -26.16 -36.03 -1.62
CA THR A 114 -26.24 -35.88 -0.17
C THR A 114 -25.11 -36.70 0.43
N GLY A 115 -24.27 -36.11 1.29
CA GLY A 115 -23.14 -36.81 1.90
C GLY A 115 -22.46 -36.01 3.00
N ASP A 116 -23.04 -36.13 4.20
CA ASP A 116 -22.42 -36.23 5.52
C ASP A 116 -21.28 -35.26 5.89
N GLY A 117 -21.61 -34.39 6.84
CA GLY A 117 -20.66 -33.49 7.49
C GLY A 117 -19.62 -34.22 8.33
N ASP A 118 -18.38 -33.81 8.11
CA ASP A 118 -17.32 -33.84 9.11
C ASP A 118 -16.94 -32.37 9.36
N GLY A 119 -17.26 -31.89 10.55
CA GLY A 119 -16.87 -30.54 10.99
C GLY A 119 -15.36 -30.47 11.16
N ASP A 120 -14.72 -29.79 10.22
CA ASP A 120 -13.35 -29.30 10.38
C ASP A 120 -13.40 -28.02 11.25
N PRO A 121 -12.65 -27.93 12.35
CA PRO A 121 -12.52 -26.68 13.10
C PRO A 121 -11.27 -25.96 12.58
N GLY A 122 -11.39 -25.11 11.56
CA GLY A 122 -10.21 -24.39 11.08
C GLY A 122 -10.41 -23.28 10.06
N ASP A 123 -11.40 -23.37 9.19
CA ASP A 123 -11.54 -22.37 8.13
C ASP A 123 -12.47 -21.26 8.63
N GLY A 124 -11.85 -20.17 9.04
CA GLY A 124 -12.53 -18.90 9.24
C GLY A 124 -13.00 -18.36 7.91
N ASP A 125 -14.05 -18.99 7.36
CA ASP A 125 -14.93 -18.40 6.35
C ASP A 125 -15.69 -17.27 7.07
N GLY A 126 -14.97 -16.19 7.36
CA GLY A 126 -15.58 -14.89 7.58
C GLY A 126 -15.96 -14.40 6.20
N ASP A 127 -17.16 -14.76 5.76
CA ASP A 127 -17.69 -14.52 4.42
C ASP A 127 -17.57 -13.07 3.98
N GLY A 128 -17.35 -12.14 4.93
CA GLY A 128 -16.71 -10.84 4.78
C GLY A 128 -16.75 -10.34 3.35
N ASP A 129 -17.97 -10.22 2.85
CA ASP A 129 -18.31 -10.16 1.43
C ASP A 129 -18.10 -8.73 0.96
N GLY A 130 -16.90 -8.20 1.28
CA GLY A 130 -16.32 -7.08 0.62
C GLY A 130 -16.42 -7.38 -0.86
N ASP A 131 -17.38 -6.71 -1.51
CA ASP A 131 -17.74 -6.76 -2.92
C ASP A 131 -16.57 -6.23 -3.78
N CYS A 132 -15.37 -6.73 -3.56
CA CYS A 132 -14.22 -6.44 -4.36
C CYS A 132 -14.38 -7.16 -5.68
N ALA A 133 -14.35 -6.39 -6.76
CA ALA A 133 -14.16 -6.98 -8.07
C ALA A 133 -12.81 -7.72 -8.06
N PRO A 134 -12.77 -8.99 -8.50
CA PRO A 134 -11.51 -9.72 -8.57
C PRO A 134 -10.53 -8.99 -9.48
N GLY A 135 -9.26 -9.07 -9.10
CA GLY A 135 -8.16 -8.52 -9.87
C GLY A 135 -7.91 -9.25 -11.18
N GLU A 136 -6.90 -8.78 -11.94
CA GLU A 136 -6.47 -9.49 -13.15
C GLU A 136 -5.70 -10.75 -12.75
N LEU A 137 -6.28 -11.91 -13.04
CA LEU A 137 -5.66 -13.20 -12.79
C LEU A 137 -4.42 -13.36 -13.69
N PRO A 138 -3.38 -14.06 -13.22
CA PRO A 138 -2.26 -14.41 -14.08
C PRO A 138 -2.73 -15.26 -15.28
N PRO A 139 -1.95 -15.30 -16.38
CA PRO A 139 -2.17 -16.25 -17.46
C PRO A 139 -2.26 -17.71 -16.95
N GLU A 140 -2.88 -18.63 -17.70
CA GLU A 140 -3.04 -20.03 -17.27
C GLU A 140 -1.70 -20.76 -16.98
N SER A 141 -0.59 -20.25 -17.51
CA SER A 141 0.74 -20.83 -17.34
C SER A 141 1.80 -19.73 -17.32
N CYS A 142 2.96 -20.04 -16.75
CA CYS A 142 4.15 -19.22 -16.86
C CYS A 142 5.25 -19.95 -17.63
N THR A 143 6.16 -19.18 -18.21
CA THR A 143 7.33 -19.69 -18.92
C THR A 143 8.44 -20.08 -17.96
N VAL A 144 9.41 -20.86 -18.44
CA VAL A 144 10.60 -21.23 -17.66
C VAL A 144 11.46 -20.01 -17.31
N GLU A 145 11.35 -18.93 -18.08
CA GLU A 145 12.06 -17.67 -17.82
C GLU A 145 11.42 -16.86 -16.68
N GLU A 146 10.13 -17.10 -16.43
CA GLU A 146 9.36 -16.50 -15.34
C GLU A 146 9.37 -17.36 -14.06
N GLU A 147 10.09 -18.49 -14.05
CA GLU A 147 10.16 -19.35 -12.87
C GLU A 147 10.70 -18.56 -11.66
N GLY A 148 9.92 -18.53 -10.58
CA GLY A 148 10.18 -17.74 -9.38
C GLY A 148 9.78 -16.27 -9.47
N PHE A 149 9.11 -15.84 -10.55
CA PHE A 149 8.51 -14.50 -10.64
C PHE A 149 7.21 -14.47 -9.85
N TYR A 150 6.78 -13.25 -9.54
CA TYR A 150 5.59 -12.95 -8.75
C TYR A 150 4.52 -12.30 -9.61
N TRP A 151 3.26 -12.61 -9.32
CA TRP A 151 2.11 -11.93 -9.87
C TRP A 151 1.22 -11.46 -8.73
N CYS A 152 0.75 -10.22 -8.83
CA CYS A 152 -0.23 -9.68 -7.92
C CYS A 152 -1.46 -9.27 -8.72
N THR A 153 -2.65 -9.69 -8.29
CA THR A 153 -3.88 -9.35 -9.02
C THR A 153 -4.35 -7.92 -8.78
N ASN A 154 -3.68 -7.17 -7.90
CA ASN A 154 -4.04 -5.80 -7.54
C ASN A 154 -4.21 -4.88 -8.75
N ASN A 155 -5.19 -4.00 -8.65
CA ASN A 155 -5.30 -2.81 -9.48
C ASN A 155 -5.67 -1.59 -8.61
N GLU A 156 -5.51 -0.39 -9.18
CA GLU A 156 -5.76 0.87 -8.47
C GLU A 156 -7.20 0.98 -7.91
N ALA A 157 -8.19 0.36 -8.58
CA ALA A 157 -9.58 0.46 -8.17
C ALA A 157 -9.95 -0.45 -7.00
N MET A 158 -9.31 -1.62 -6.87
CA MET A 158 -9.61 -2.60 -5.81
C MET A 158 -8.77 -2.41 -4.54
N GLY A 159 -7.58 -1.80 -4.65
CA GLY A 159 -6.65 -1.71 -3.52
C GLY A 159 -6.09 -3.07 -3.07
N PRO A 160 -5.27 -3.11 -2.01
CA PRO A 160 -4.55 -4.32 -1.60
C PRO A 160 -5.46 -5.37 -0.96
N GLY A 161 -6.54 -4.97 -0.25
CA GLY A 161 -7.36 -5.87 0.59
C GLY A 161 -7.97 -7.09 -0.10
N CYS A 162 -8.05 -7.06 -1.43
CA CYS A 162 -8.67 -8.11 -2.22
C CYS A 162 -7.72 -8.68 -3.28
N SER A 163 -6.44 -8.33 -3.19
CA SER A 163 -5.42 -8.81 -4.09
C SER A 163 -4.99 -10.22 -3.71
N GLU A 164 -4.66 -11.00 -4.73
CA GLU A 164 -4.16 -12.36 -4.62
C GLU A 164 -2.73 -12.39 -5.12
N PHE A 165 -1.89 -13.18 -4.45
CA PHE A 165 -0.48 -13.31 -4.76
C PHE A 165 -0.17 -14.69 -5.32
N TYR A 166 0.52 -14.72 -6.45
CA TYR A 166 0.91 -15.95 -7.13
C TYR A 166 2.42 -15.99 -7.36
N ILE A 167 2.97 -17.20 -7.31
CA ILE A 167 4.36 -17.49 -7.67
C ILE A 167 4.36 -18.45 -8.86
N CYS A 168 5.18 -18.18 -9.86
CA CYS A 168 5.40 -19.11 -10.96
C CYS A 168 6.30 -20.27 -10.49
N GLU A 169 5.73 -21.47 -10.41
CA GLU A 169 6.45 -22.70 -10.05
C GLU A 169 6.15 -23.82 -11.03
N ASN A 170 7.19 -24.41 -11.60
CA ASN A 170 7.15 -25.48 -12.59
C ASN A 170 6.28 -25.12 -13.82
N GLY A 171 6.31 -23.87 -14.25
CA GLY A 171 5.52 -23.36 -15.38
C GLY A 171 4.02 -23.14 -15.07
N VAL A 172 3.63 -23.13 -13.80
CA VAL A 172 2.26 -22.87 -13.35
C VAL A 172 2.25 -21.78 -12.28
N TRP A 173 1.34 -20.82 -12.40
CA TRP A 173 1.08 -19.86 -11.35
C TRP A 173 0.34 -20.54 -10.19
N THR A 174 0.97 -20.55 -9.02
CA THR A 174 0.41 -21.13 -7.80
C THR A 174 0.13 -20.00 -6.82
N GLU A 175 -1.11 -19.89 -6.37
CA GLU A 175 -1.48 -18.93 -5.33
C GLU A 175 -0.74 -19.24 -4.03
N ASN A 176 -0.23 -18.21 -3.36
CA ASN A 176 0.52 -18.34 -2.12
C ASN A 176 0.12 -17.26 -1.10
N ALA A 177 -1.12 -17.36 -0.61
CA ALA A 177 -1.67 -16.40 0.35
C ALA A 177 -0.84 -16.27 1.64
N ALA A 178 -0.31 -17.39 2.16
CA ALA A 178 0.46 -17.39 3.41
C ALA A 178 1.77 -16.62 3.33
N PHE A 179 2.38 -16.51 2.14
CA PHE A 179 3.67 -15.84 1.99
C PHE A 179 3.61 -14.34 2.31
N MET A 180 2.47 -13.69 2.04
CA MET A 180 2.31 -12.26 2.30
C MET A 180 2.38 -11.99 3.82
N ASP A 181 1.58 -12.70 4.61
CA ASP A 181 1.57 -12.57 6.08
C ASP A 181 2.93 -12.95 6.68
N GLU A 182 3.58 -14.02 6.18
CA GLU A 182 4.92 -14.41 6.64
C GLU A 182 5.98 -13.32 6.34
N SER A 183 5.89 -12.67 5.19
CA SER A 183 6.79 -11.57 4.82
C SER A 183 6.56 -10.34 5.69
N CYS A 184 5.30 -9.92 5.88
CA CYS A 184 4.97 -8.80 6.76
C CYS A 184 5.38 -9.07 8.22
N GLY A 185 5.18 -10.31 8.69
CA GLY A 185 5.62 -10.74 10.02
C GLY A 185 7.14 -10.71 10.20
N PHE A 186 7.93 -10.90 9.14
CA PHE A 186 9.38 -10.74 9.19
C PHE A 186 9.80 -9.27 9.40
N ASP A 187 9.04 -8.34 8.84
CA ASP A 187 9.26 -6.90 8.96
C ASP A 187 8.66 -6.29 10.25
N GLY A 188 7.93 -7.11 11.03
CA GLY A 188 7.43 -6.76 12.36
C GLY A 188 5.97 -6.35 12.40
N PHE A 189 5.25 -6.48 11.29
CA PHE A 189 3.81 -6.26 11.20
C PHE A 189 3.03 -7.51 11.61
N ASP A 190 1.76 -7.34 11.97
CA ASP A 190 0.91 -8.46 12.40
C ASP A 190 0.31 -9.25 11.22
N PHE A 191 0.03 -8.58 10.09
CA PHE A 191 -0.60 -9.21 8.92
C PHE A 191 -0.32 -8.45 7.61
N ALA A 192 -0.70 -9.04 6.48
CA ALA A 192 -0.76 -8.39 5.18
C ALA A 192 -2.21 -8.05 4.79
N TYR A 193 -2.42 -6.85 4.26
CA TYR A 193 -3.65 -6.52 3.55
C TYR A 193 -3.71 -7.21 2.20
N GLY A 194 -2.56 -7.31 1.55
CA GLY A 194 -2.38 -7.97 0.26
C GLY A 194 -1.12 -7.48 -0.43
N CYS A 195 -1.08 -7.64 -1.75
CA CYS A 195 0.01 -7.20 -2.61
C CYS A 195 -0.40 -5.99 -3.47
N VAL A 196 0.60 -5.27 -3.98
CA VAL A 196 0.46 -4.18 -4.96
C VAL A 196 1.56 -4.34 -6.00
N ASP A 197 1.19 -4.30 -7.29
CA ASP A 197 2.17 -4.22 -8.39
C ASP A 197 2.31 -2.76 -8.82
N ASP A 198 3.47 -2.16 -8.55
CA ASP A 198 3.77 -0.77 -8.94
C ASP A 198 4.29 -0.64 -10.39
N GLY A 199 4.27 -1.74 -11.15
CA GLY A 199 4.78 -1.86 -12.50
C GLY A 199 6.28 -2.16 -12.57
N VAL A 200 6.99 -2.15 -11.43
CA VAL A 200 8.41 -2.46 -11.27
C VAL A 200 8.62 -3.69 -10.37
N SER A 201 7.84 -3.80 -9.30
CA SER A 201 7.92 -4.85 -8.30
C SER A 201 6.57 -5.10 -7.62
N VAL A 202 6.42 -6.32 -7.08
CA VAL A 202 5.32 -6.65 -6.18
C VAL A 202 5.73 -6.28 -4.76
N ILE A 203 4.96 -5.39 -4.12
CA ILE A 203 5.13 -4.94 -2.74
C ILE A 203 3.97 -5.50 -1.91
N PHE A 204 4.20 -5.81 -0.64
CA PHE A 204 3.15 -6.19 0.29
C PHE A 204 2.76 -5.00 1.16
N GLU A 205 1.46 -4.71 1.19
CA GLU A 205 0.89 -3.72 2.09
C GLU A 205 0.64 -4.43 3.43
N CYS A 206 1.43 -4.07 4.43
CA CYS A 206 1.39 -4.68 5.76
C CYS A 206 0.60 -3.83 6.74
N GLY A 207 -0.02 -4.47 7.74
CA GLY A 207 -0.80 -3.82 8.78
C GLY A 207 -0.47 -4.35 10.17
N ASP A 208 -0.72 -3.51 11.17
CA ASP A 208 -0.67 -3.86 12.59
C ASP A 208 -2.10 -4.04 13.12
N GLY A 209 -2.27 -4.94 14.10
CA GLY A 209 -3.56 -5.23 14.73
C GLY A 209 -4.01 -6.67 14.57
N SER A 210 -5.33 -6.90 14.67
CA SER A 210 -5.87 -8.26 14.69
C SER A 210 -5.93 -8.91 13.31
N GLY A 211 -6.00 -8.10 12.23
CA GLY A 211 -6.21 -8.56 10.87
C GLY A 211 -7.56 -9.24 10.64
N ALA A 212 -8.47 -9.19 11.63
CA ALA A 212 -9.79 -9.79 11.55
C ALA A 212 -10.65 -9.06 10.50
N ALA A 213 -11.54 -9.80 9.83
CA ALA A 213 -12.47 -9.21 8.87
C ALA A 213 -13.38 -8.16 9.54
N CYS A 214 -13.55 -7.01 8.89
CA CYS A 214 -14.42 -5.91 9.33
C CYS A 214 -15.07 -5.21 8.13
N ASP A 215 -16.04 -4.33 8.39
CA ASP A 215 -16.69 -3.47 7.40
C ASP A 215 -16.24 -2.01 7.55
N ASP A 216 -16.09 -1.27 6.46
CA ASP A 216 -15.73 0.16 6.48
C ASP A 216 -16.74 1.04 7.27
N ALA A 217 -17.96 0.54 7.49
CA ALA A 217 -18.96 1.18 8.33
C ALA A 217 -18.80 0.89 9.83
N ASP A 218 -17.93 -0.05 10.21
CA ASP A 218 -17.63 -0.32 11.61
C ASP A 218 -16.94 0.90 12.24
N PRO A 219 -17.44 1.39 13.38
CA PRO A 219 -16.87 2.58 14.01
C PRO A 219 -15.47 2.30 14.54
N ALA A 220 -14.58 3.27 14.37
CA ALA A 220 -13.28 3.26 15.03
C ALA A 220 -13.46 3.21 16.56
N TYR A 221 -12.48 2.63 17.25
CA TYR A 221 -12.51 2.45 18.69
C TYR A 221 -11.10 2.51 19.30
N CYS A 222 -10.98 2.87 20.57
CA CYS A 222 -9.68 2.84 21.25
C CYS A 222 -9.35 1.44 21.74
N VAL A 223 -8.27 0.87 21.22
CA VAL A 223 -7.73 -0.42 21.67
C VAL A 223 -7.11 -0.24 23.06
N ASN A 224 -6.37 0.86 23.24
CA ASN A 224 -5.86 1.34 24.51
C ASN A 224 -5.65 2.87 24.44
N ASP A 225 -4.88 3.44 25.37
CA ASP A 225 -4.67 4.89 25.46
C ASP A 225 -3.85 5.44 24.26
N ASP A 226 -3.01 4.62 23.60
CA ASP A 226 -2.20 5.04 22.45
C ASP A 226 -2.72 4.49 21.10
N GLU A 227 -3.39 3.34 21.09
CA GLU A 227 -3.78 2.67 19.84
C GLU A 227 -5.25 2.90 19.48
N ILE A 228 -5.49 3.35 18.24
CA ILE A 228 -6.82 3.42 17.62
C ILE A 228 -7.02 2.25 16.67
N GLY A 229 -8.12 1.52 16.83
CA GLY A 229 -8.55 0.45 15.96
C GLY A 229 -9.61 0.92 14.98
N TYR A 230 -9.47 0.58 13.70
CA TYR A 230 -10.44 0.89 12.66
C TYR A 230 -10.39 -0.13 11.51
N CYS A 231 -11.40 -0.11 10.64
CA CYS A 231 -11.42 -0.96 9.47
C CYS A 231 -10.67 -0.31 8.30
N LEU A 232 -9.71 -1.03 7.74
CA LEU A 232 -9.00 -0.63 6.54
C LEU A 232 -8.90 -1.82 5.60
N TRP A 233 -9.40 -1.66 4.37
CA TRP A 233 -9.35 -2.71 3.35
C TRP A 233 -9.97 -4.04 3.86
N ASN A 234 -11.11 -3.94 4.55
CA ASN A 234 -11.83 -5.04 5.20
C ASN A 234 -11.06 -5.80 6.29
N LYS A 235 -9.95 -5.26 6.80
CA LYS A 235 -9.18 -5.83 7.91
C LYS A 235 -9.06 -4.84 9.06
N GLU A 236 -9.22 -5.37 10.27
CA GLU A 236 -9.09 -4.60 11.50
C GLU A 236 -7.63 -4.22 11.73
N THR A 237 -7.41 -2.91 11.80
CA THR A 237 -6.09 -2.26 11.79
C THR A 237 -5.94 -1.41 13.03
N TRP A 238 -4.76 -1.43 13.65
CA TRP A 238 -4.41 -0.60 14.80
C TRP A 238 -3.30 0.38 14.42
N ASP A 239 -3.50 1.67 14.74
CA ASP A 239 -2.51 2.72 14.56
C ASP A 239 -2.15 3.36 15.92
N SER A 240 -0.88 3.74 16.09
CA SER A 240 -0.44 4.53 17.25
C SER A 240 -0.79 6.02 17.05
N CYS A 241 -1.61 6.55 17.95
CA CYS A 241 -1.95 7.96 18.00
C CYS A 241 -0.74 8.82 18.34
N GLN A 242 0.18 8.38 19.20
CA GLN A 242 1.43 9.09 19.45
C GLN A 242 2.25 9.24 18.16
N LEU A 243 2.51 8.15 17.44
CA LEU A 243 3.27 8.20 16.19
C LEU A 243 2.54 9.02 15.11
N PHE A 244 1.22 8.84 14.96
CA PHE A 244 0.42 9.64 14.06
C PHE A 244 0.57 11.12 14.35
N CYS A 245 0.44 11.54 15.61
CA CYS A 245 0.53 12.95 16.00
C CYS A 245 1.95 13.52 15.82
N GLU A 246 3.01 12.75 16.08
CA GLU A 246 4.40 13.18 15.96
C GLU A 246 4.90 13.27 14.51
N GLU A 247 4.44 12.38 13.62
CA GLU A 247 4.98 12.22 12.27
C GLU A 247 4.05 12.74 11.17
N VAL A 248 2.75 12.45 11.26
CA VAL A 248 1.74 12.80 10.24
C VAL A 248 1.05 14.11 10.60
N GLY A 249 0.53 14.15 11.83
CA GLY A 249 -0.14 15.28 12.42
C GLY A 249 -1.51 15.60 11.81
N ILE A 250 -2.20 16.57 12.42
CA ILE A 250 -3.52 17.02 11.96
C ILE A 250 -3.33 18.17 10.98
N ARG A 251 -3.73 17.97 9.72
CA ARG A 251 -3.56 18.94 8.63
C ARG A 251 -2.07 19.33 8.40
N GLY A 252 -1.17 18.36 8.58
CA GLY A 252 0.28 18.52 8.39
C GLY A 252 0.98 19.32 9.49
N GLN A 253 0.34 19.53 10.64
CA GLN A 253 0.98 20.03 11.86
C GLN A 253 1.17 18.86 12.82
N THR A 254 2.42 18.63 13.24
CA THR A 254 2.78 17.59 14.20
C THR A 254 2.69 18.11 15.63
N TYR A 255 2.59 17.20 16.58
CA TYR A 255 2.36 17.46 17.99
C TYR A 255 3.27 16.61 18.87
N GLU A 256 3.52 17.05 20.11
CA GLU A 256 4.35 16.32 21.08
C GLU A 256 3.65 15.13 21.74
N TYR A 257 2.32 15.09 21.72
CA TYR A 257 1.52 14.06 22.36
C TYR A 257 0.36 13.61 21.46
N GLY A 258 0.08 12.31 21.49
CA GLY A 258 -1.08 11.69 20.87
C GLY A 258 -1.69 10.63 21.79
N GLU A 259 -3.01 10.64 21.93
CA GLU A 259 -3.76 9.58 22.60
C GLU A 259 -5.04 9.27 21.84
N CYS A 260 -5.54 8.04 21.96
CA CYS A 260 -6.86 7.72 21.44
C CYS A 260 -7.95 8.31 22.35
N ASP A 261 -8.77 9.21 21.81
CA ASP A 261 -9.88 9.81 22.52
C ASP A 261 -11.21 9.21 22.08
N ALA A 262 -11.93 8.63 23.03
CA ALA A 262 -13.30 8.15 22.89
C ALA A 262 -14.30 8.92 23.77
N SER A 263 -13.95 10.15 24.20
CA SER A 263 -14.78 10.99 25.07
C SER A 263 -16.07 11.45 24.39
N ILE A 264 -16.06 11.58 23.06
CA ILE A 264 -17.22 11.91 22.24
C ILE A 264 -17.78 10.61 21.62
N PRO A 265 -19.03 10.23 21.93
CA PRO A 265 -19.65 9.08 21.29
C PRO A 265 -19.68 9.26 19.76
N ASP A 266 -19.34 8.20 19.03
CA ASP A 266 -19.31 8.15 17.56
C ASP A 266 -18.26 9.08 16.89
N ASP A 267 -17.29 9.61 17.64
CA ASP A 267 -16.20 10.45 17.14
C ASP A 267 -14.86 10.04 17.79
N VAL A 268 -14.53 8.74 17.68
CA VAL A 268 -13.26 8.21 18.17
C VAL A 268 -12.15 8.62 17.20
N ALA A 269 -11.13 9.29 17.73
CA ALA A 269 -10.02 9.81 16.94
C ALA A 269 -8.75 9.97 17.79
N CYS A 270 -7.60 10.13 17.13
CA CYS A 270 -6.38 10.53 17.82
C CYS A 270 -6.47 12.01 18.23
N PHE A 271 -6.40 12.25 19.53
CA PHE A 271 -6.27 13.57 20.12
C PHE A 271 -4.79 13.96 20.16
N CYS A 272 -4.43 14.98 19.40
CA CYS A 272 -3.07 15.52 19.36
C CYS A 272 -2.96 16.86 20.09
N CYS A 273 -1.94 17.05 20.91
CA CYS A 273 -1.70 18.31 21.62
C CYS A 273 -0.22 18.57 21.94
N ASP A 274 0.14 19.83 22.18
CA ASP A 274 1.48 20.22 22.62
C ASP A 274 1.53 20.49 24.13
N THR A 275 2.73 20.35 24.73
CA THR A 275 2.93 20.66 26.14
C THR A 275 2.51 22.10 26.46
N GLY A 276 1.51 22.24 27.31
CA GLY A 276 0.99 23.54 27.76
C GLY A 276 -0.35 23.95 27.14
N ASP A 277 -0.87 23.16 26.19
CA ASP A 277 -2.23 23.32 25.70
C ASP A 277 -3.28 22.96 26.77
N GLU A 278 -4.42 23.66 26.73
CA GLU A 278 -5.52 23.40 27.66
C GLU A 278 -6.15 22.03 27.37
N GLY A 279 -6.12 21.14 28.36
CA GLY A 279 -6.63 19.78 28.23
C GLY A 279 -5.57 18.75 27.82
N CYS A 280 -4.36 19.17 27.46
CA CYS A 280 -3.26 18.24 27.18
C CYS A 280 -2.75 17.60 28.48
N PRO A 281 -2.60 16.27 28.55
CA PRO A 281 -2.01 15.60 29.69
C PRO A 281 -0.63 16.20 30.00
N LEU A 282 -0.38 16.52 31.28
CA LEU A 282 0.95 16.95 31.70
C LEU A 282 1.83 15.70 31.85
N PRO A 283 3.04 15.68 31.28
CA PRO A 283 3.99 14.57 31.48
C PRO A 283 4.41 14.41 32.95
#